data_AF-A0A6J7VXR2-F1
#
_entry.id   AF-A0A6J7VXR2-F1
#
_cell.length_a   1.000
_cell.length_b   1.000
_cell.length_c   1.000
_cell.angle_alpha   90.00
_cell.angle_beta   90.00
_cell.angle_gamma   90.00
#
_symmetry.space_group_name_H-M   'P 1'
#
loop_
_entity.id
_entity.type
_entity.pdbx_description
1 polymer ?
#
loop_
_entity_poly.entity_id
_entity_poly.type
_entity_poly.pdbx_seq_one_letter_code
_entity_poly.pdbx_strand_id
1 'polypeptide(L)'
;MPGYGWIFPVGDGTVNIGVGLLSTFRDFKSVNTTHLLDAYAHMVADRWEIDPDNPTMKATSRRIPMGGSVGPKSGPTYLVIGDAAGSANPFNGDGIDYAYETARMAAEVLTDAIRHNDPAALQRYQMLIDDEYGQYFKVARLFARIIGRPVIMRELSRVGMQSRTLMEWVVRIMANLLHPDEIGPAEVAYKAAVAIVRLTPNA
;
A
#
# COMPACT_ATOMS: atom_id res chain seq x y z
N MET A 1 -3.93 -4.14 -17.43
CA MET A 1 -3.58 -2.90 -16.69
C MET A 1 -3.45 -3.28 -15.22
N PRO A 2 -2.33 -2.94 -14.54
CA PRO A 2 -2.15 -3.24 -13.13
C PRO A 2 -2.99 -2.27 -12.27
N GLY A 3 -3.99 -2.83 -11.60
CA GLY A 3 -4.96 -2.12 -10.77
C GLY A 3 -5.90 -3.10 -10.13
N TYR A 4 -6.80 -2.60 -9.30
CA TYR A 4 -7.81 -3.41 -8.62
C TYR A 4 -9.10 -2.60 -8.43
N GLY A 5 -10.23 -3.29 -8.28
CA GLY A 5 -11.48 -2.71 -7.85
C GLY A 5 -11.82 -3.19 -6.44
N TRP A 6 -12.62 -2.41 -5.71
CA TRP A 6 -13.13 -2.79 -4.40
C TRP A 6 -14.61 -2.47 -4.27
N ILE A 7 -15.29 -3.21 -3.39
CA ILE A 7 -16.65 -2.98 -2.93
C ILE A 7 -16.66 -3.25 -1.43
N PHE A 8 -16.96 -2.24 -0.62
CA PHE A 8 -17.01 -2.31 0.83
C PHE A 8 -18.42 -1.98 1.33
N PRO A 9 -19.18 -2.95 1.85
CA PRO A 9 -20.43 -2.67 2.55
C PRO A 9 -20.18 -1.79 3.77
N VAL A 10 -20.98 -0.73 3.96
CA VAL A 10 -20.82 0.20 5.09
C VAL A 10 -21.86 0.00 6.20
N GLY A 11 -22.77 -0.96 6.05
CA GLY A 11 -23.68 -1.42 7.10
C GLY A 11 -25.05 -0.72 7.17
N ASP A 12 -25.30 0.28 6.33
CA ASP A 12 -26.57 1.02 6.23
C ASP A 12 -27.38 0.71 4.97
N GLY A 13 -27.04 -0.39 4.29
CA GLY A 13 -27.60 -0.74 2.98
C GLY A 13 -26.88 -0.10 1.79
N THR A 14 -25.81 0.67 2.02
CA THR A 14 -24.96 1.21 0.94
C THR A 14 -23.61 0.50 0.87
N VAL A 15 -22.92 0.70 -0.26
CA VAL A 15 -21.55 0.18 -0.50
C VAL A 15 -20.64 1.31 -0.96
N ASN A 16 -19.38 1.28 -0.52
CA ASN A 16 -18.31 2.05 -1.12
C ASN A 16 -17.69 1.24 -2.26
N ILE A 17 -17.85 1.72 -3.49
CA ILE A 17 -17.26 1.12 -4.68
C ILE A 17 -16.14 2.02 -5.23
N GLY A 18 -15.05 1.42 -5.68
CA GLY A 18 -13.95 2.17 -6.26
C GLY A 18 -12.97 1.33 -7.06
N VAL A 19 -12.05 2.04 -7.71
CA VAL A 19 -10.98 1.46 -8.52
C VAL A 19 -9.65 2.16 -8.24
N GLY A 20 -8.58 1.38 -8.22
CA GLY A 20 -7.21 1.82 -7.98
C GLY A 20 -6.30 1.43 -9.13
N LEU A 21 -5.39 2.34 -9.49
CA LEU A 21 -4.39 2.12 -10.54
C LEU A 21 -2.99 2.39 -9.98
N LEU A 22 -2.05 1.52 -10.32
CA LEU A 22 -0.64 1.77 -10.02
C LEU A 22 -0.05 2.72 -11.05
N SER A 23 0.72 3.70 -10.60
CA SER A 23 1.43 4.66 -11.47
C SER A 23 2.69 4.08 -12.13
N THR A 24 2.90 2.76 -12.04
CA THR A 24 4.14 2.08 -12.46
C THR A 24 4.16 1.60 -13.91
N PHE A 25 3.05 1.70 -14.66
CA PHE A 25 3.01 1.31 -16.07
C PHE A 25 3.03 2.53 -17.01
N ARG A 26 3.61 2.36 -18.21
CA ARG A 26 3.96 3.45 -19.15
C ARG A 26 2.81 4.41 -19.45
N ASP A 27 1.61 3.88 -19.63
CA ASP A 27 0.46 4.61 -20.14
C ASP A 27 -0.60 4.88 -19.03
N PHE A 28 -0.20 4.91 -17.75
CA PHE A 28 -1.16 5.09 -16.65
C PHE A 28 -1.90 6.43 -16.69
N LYS A 29 -1.23 7.48 -17.19
CA LYS A 29 -1.80 8.82 -17.29
C LYS A 29 -2.91 8.93 -18.34
N SER A 30 -2.96 8.02 -19.31
CA SER A 30 -4.02 8.01 -20.33
C SER A 30 -5.29 7.29 -19.87
N VAL A 31 -5.28 6.69 -18.67
CA VAL A 31 -6.44 5.98 -18.14
C VAL A 31 -7.33 6.95 -17.38
N ASN A 32 -8.56 7.11 -17.84
CA ASN A 32 -9.58 7.86 -17.13
C ASN A 32 -10.18 6.98 -16.03
N THR A 33 -9.82 7.25 -14.76
CA THR A 33 -10.31 6.50 -13.60
C THR A 33 -11.81 6.60 -13.41
N THR A 34 -12.44 7.69 -13.88
CA THR A 34 -13.90 7.84 -13.81
C THR A 34 -14.60 6.88 -14.75
N HIS A 35 -14.12 6.74 -15.99
CA HIS A 35 -14.68 5.76 -16.93
C HIS A 35 -14.40 4.33 -16.47
N LEU A 36 -13.26 4.09 -15.82
CA LEU A 36 -12.94 2.78 -15.26
C LEU A 36 -13.87 2.42 -14.08
N LEU A 37 -14.14 3.39 -13.19
CA LEU A 37 -15.09 3.22 -12.10
C LEU A 37 -16.49 2.93 -12.64
N ASP A 38 -16.93 3.71 -13.61
CA ASP A 38 -18.23 3.54 -14.27
C ASP A 38 -18.38 2.14 -14.89
N ALA A 39 -17.40 1.72 -15.70
CA ALA A 39 -17.40 0.38 -16.28
C ALA A 39 -17.37 -0.73 -15.21
N TYR A 40 -16.60 -0.54 -14.14
CA TYR A 40 -16.53 -1.50 -13.04
C TYR A 40 -17.86 -1.59 -12.27
N ALA A 41 -18.51 -0.45 -11.98
CA ALA A 41 -19.79 -0.39 -11.29
C ALA A 41 -20.89 -1.08 -12.08
N HIS A 42 -20.97 -0.83 -13.40
CA HIS A 42 -21.91 -1.53 -14.28
C HIS A 42 -21.62 -3.03 -14.38
N MET A 43 -20.35 -3.44 -14.41
CA MET A 43 -19.97 -4.86 -14.47
C MET A 43 -20.44 -5.65 -13.24
N VAL A 44 -20.53 -5.02 -12.07
CA VAL A 44 -20.87 -5.68 -10.80
C VAL A 44 -22.29 -5.38 -10.32
N ALA A 45 -23.04 -4.55 -11.05
CA ALA A 45 -24.35 -4.02 -10.65
C ALA A 45 -25.35 -5.11 -10.27
N ASP A 46 -25.63 -6.05 -11.18
CA ASP A 46 -26.60 -7.13 -10.96
C ASP A 46 -26.23 -8.00 -9.74
N ARG A 47 -24.93 -8.26 -9.55
CA ARG A 47 -24.45 -9.12 -8.47
C ARG A 47 -24.57 -8.46 -7.09
N TRP A 48 -24.40 -7.15 -7.04
CA TRP A 48 -24.39 -6.38 -5.79
C TRP A 48 -25.69 -5.61 -5.56
N GLU A 49 -26.66 -5.73 -6.48
CA GLU A 49 -27.96 -5.07 -6.43
C GLU A 49 -27.83 -3.55 -6.26
N ILE A 50 -26.86 -2.95 -6.97
CA ILE A 50 -26.62 -1.51 -6.97
C ILE A 50 -27.10 -0.87 -8.27
N ASP A 51 -27.42 0.43 -8.20
CA ASP A 51 -27.74 1.28 -9.35
C ASP A 51 -26.58 2.27 -9.61
N PRO A 52 -25.67 1.97 -10.56
CA PRO A 52 -24.55 2.86 -10.88
C PRO A 52 -24.98 4.24 -11.42
N ASP A 53 -26.16 4.35 -12.01
CA ASP A 53 -26.67 5.59 -12.62
C ASP A 53 -27.22 6.57 -11.57
N ASN A 54 -27.50 6.08 -10.35
CA ASN A 54 -28.01 6.87 -9.23
C ASN A 54 -27.18 6.71 -7.95
N PRO A 55 -25.91 7.15 -7.93
CA PRO A 55 -25.04 6.98 -6.78
C PRO A 55 -25.44 7.93 -5.64
N THR A 56 -25.32 7.44 -4.40
CA THR A 56 -25.59 8.23 -3.18
C THR A 56 -24.66 9.43 -3.02
N MET A 57 -23.49 9.41 -3.69
CA MET A 57 -22.53 10.49 -3.69
C MET A 57 -21.76 10.57 -5.01
N LYS A 58 -21.21 11.75 -5.31
CA LYS A 58 -20.32 11.92 -6.46
C LYS A 58 -19.02 11.14 -6.26
N ALA A 59 -18.57 10.48 -7.31
CA ALA A 59 -17.24 9.85 -7.34
C ALA A 59 -16.15 10.89 -7.04
N THR A 60 -15.18 10.49 -6.22
CA THR A 60 -14.00 11.29 -5.92
C THR A 60 -12.74 10.54 -6.32
N SER A 61 -11.65 11.26 -6.55
CA SER A 61 -10.35 10.68 -6.89
C SER A 61 -9.27 11.37 -6.09
N ARG A 62 -8.36 10.57 -5.52
CA ARG A 62 -7.20 11.05 -4.79
C ARG A 62 -5.98 10.21 -5.14
N ARG A 63 -4.81 10.81 -4.99
CA ARG A 63 -3.53 10.09 -5.06
C ARG A 63 -3.22 9.54 -3.68
N ILE A 64 -2.73 8.30 -3.65
CA ILE A 64 -2.25 7.66 -2.43
C ILE A 64 -0.71 7.69 -2.48
N PRO A 65 -0.05 8.54 -1.69
CA PRO A 65 1.40 8.56 -1.60
C PRO A 65 1.87 7.33 -0.82
N MET A 66 2.73 6.51 -1.43
CA MET A 66 3.11 5.19 -0.89
C MET A 66 4.60 5.09 -0.58
N GLY A 67 4.95 4.10 0.24
CA GLY A 67 6.32 3.61 0.44
C GLY A 67 7.27 4.62 1.05
N GLY A 68 6.79 5.49 1.93
CA GLY A 68 7.57 6.55 2.57
C GLY A 68 8.10 7.58 1.57
N SER A 69 7.35 7.87 0.49
CA SER A 69 7.79 8.71 -0.63
C SER A 69 8.02 10.20 -0.31
N VAL A 70 7.60 10.69 0.86
CA VAL A 70 7.77 12.10 1.26
C VAL A 70 8.83 12.22 2.35
N GLY A 71 9.96 12.87 2.09
CA GLY A 71 11.01 13.07 3.08
C GLY A 71 11.44 14.54 3.19
N PRO A 72 12.14 14.91 4.29
CA PRO A 72 12.46 14.09 5.47
C PRO A 72 11.23 13.85 6.37
N LYS A 73 11.23 12.77 7.17
CA LYS A 73 10.10 12.43 8.08
C LYS A 73 10.17 13.14 9.43
N SER A 74 11.33 13.66 9.79
CA SER A 74 11.58 14.44 10.99
C SER A 74 12.44 15.65 10.66
N GLY A 75 12.24 16.72 11.40
CA GLY A 75 13.13 17.87 11.41
C GLY A 75 13.26 18.45 12.82
N PRO A 76 13.93 19.60 12.98
CA PRO A 76 14.21 20.18 14.29
C PRO A 76 12.96 20.47 15.14
N THR A 77 11.82 20.69 14.49
CA THR A 77 10.57 21.12 15.14
C THR A 77 9.33 20.38 14.63
N TYR A 78 9.50 19.34 13.82
CA TYR A 78 8.37 18.65 13.19
C TYR A 78 8.62 17.15 13.02
N LEU A 79 7.51 16.42 12.98
CA LEU A 79 7.42 15.02 12.59
C LEU A 79 6.31 14.91 11.52
N VAL A 80 6.49 14.00 10.57
CA VAL A 80 5.54 13.75 9.49
C VAL A 80 5.06 12.31 9.57
N ILE A 81 3.74 12.10 9.58
CA ILE A 81 3.10 10.80 9.81
C ILE A 81 2.13 10.45 8.68
N GLY A 82 1.74 9.17 8.58
CA GLY A 82 0.69 8.69 7.68
C GLY A 82 0.85 9.13 6.21
N ASP A 83 -0.24 9.55 5.59
CA ASP A 83 -0.26 10.03 4.20
C ASP A 83 0.63 11.25 3.96
N ALA A 84 0.81 12.14 4.94
CA ALA A 84 1.71 13.28 4.80
C ALA A 84 3.17 12.82 4.62
N ALA A 85 3.51 11.67 5.21
CA ALA A 85 4.80 11.00 5.07
C ALA A 85 4.85 10.06 3.82
N GLY A 86 3.72 9.88 3.14
CA GLY A 86 3.56 8.91 2.07
C GLY A 86 3.71 7.46 2.54
N SER A 87 3.20 7.15 3.74
CA SER A 87 3.47 5.89 4.43
C SER A 87 2.60 4.72 3.96
N ALA A 88 1.67 4.93 3.02
CA ALA A 88 0.79 3.85 2.56
C ALA A 88 1.59 2.69 1.93
N ASN A 89 1.11 1.47 2.11
CA ASN A 89 1.72 0.25 1.63
C ASN A 89 1.77 0.20 0.09
N PRO A 90 2.95 0.06 -0.53
CA PRO A 90 3.07 0.01 -1.99
C PRO A 90 2.43 -1.23 -2.65
N PHE A 91 2.13 -2.29 -1.89
CA PHE A 91 1.51 -3.51 -2.43
C PHE A 91 0.03 -3.31 -2.77
N ASN A 92 -0.73 -2.69 -1.86
CA ASN A 92 -2.19 -2.62 -1.93
C ASN A 92 -2.74 -1.20 -1.75
N GLY A 93 -1.94 -0.25 -1.28
CA GLY A 93 -2.35 1.12 -1.01
C GLY A 93 -3.07 1.31 0.33
N ASP A 94 -3.04 0.32 1.24
CA ASP A 94 -3.54 0.51 2.60
C ASP A 94 -2.66 1.50 3.36
N GLY A 95 -3.27 2.31 4.21
CA GLY A 95 -2.60 3.42 4.89
C GLY A 95 -3.14 3.74 6.28
N ILE A 96 -4.25 3.12 6.70
CA ILE A 96 -4.85 3.41 8.01
C ILE A 96 -3.95 2.89 9.13
N ASP A 97 -3.52 1.63 9.02
CA ASP A 97 -2.54 0.99 9.87
C ASP A 97 -1.22 1.80 9.94
N TYR A 98 -0.64 2.14 8.80
CA TYR A 98 0.60 2.91 8.75
C TYR A 98 0.43 4.32 9.33
N ALA A 99 -0.74 4.95 9.18
CA ALA A 99 -1.03 6.22 9.82
C ALA A 99 -1.05 6.08 11.35
N TYR A 100 -1.71 5.05 11.89
CA TYR A 100 -1.72 4.79 13.33
C TYR A 100 -0.33 4.46 13.87
N GLU A 101 0.40 3.58 13.20
CA GLU A 101 1.70 3.10 13.67
C GLU A 101 2.75 4.23 13.63
N THR A 102 2.80 5.00 12.54
CA THR A 102 3.68 6.18 12.45
C THR A 102 3.28 7.27 13.45
N ALA A 103 1.98 7.49 13.70
CA ALA A 103 1.52 8.41 14.74
C ALA A 103 1.98 7.97 16.14
N ARG A 104 1.87 6.67 16.45
CA ARG A 104 2.31 6.11 17.73
C ARG A 104 3.81 6.31 17.94
N MET A 105 4.64 5.94 16.95
CA MET A 105 6.08 6.15 17.02
C MET A 105 6.44 7.64 17.19
N ALA A 106 5.76 8.52 16.45
CA ALA A 106 5.97 9.96 16.55
C ALA A 106 5.61 10.50 17.94
N ALA A 107 4.51 10.04 18.53
CA ALA A 107 4.07 10.42 19.86
C ALA A 107 5.06 9.97 20.95
N GLU A 108 5.61 8.77 20.85
CA GLU A 108 6.65 8.26 21.76
C GLU A 108 7.89 9.15 21.72
N VAL A 109 8.43 9.39 20.53
CA VAL A 109 9.63 10.22 20.35
C VAL A 109 9.41 11.67 20.80
N LEU A 110 8.24 12.25 20.48
CA LEU A 110 7.88 13.60 20.90
C LEU A 110 7.76 13.69 22.42
N THR A 111 7.16 12.69 23.06
CA THR A 111 7.02 12.64 24.53
C THR A 111 8.38 12.59 25.21
N ASP A 112 9.30 11.79 24.69
CA ASP A 112 10.67 11.69 25.20
C ASP A 112 11.43 13.01 25.03
N ALA A 113 11.31 13.65 23.86
CA ALA A 113 11.93 14.95 23.58
C ALA A 113 11.45 16.03 24.56
N ILE A 114 10.14 16.08 24.83
CA ILE A 114 9.56 17.05 25.77
C ILE A 114 10.02 16.78 27.20
N ARG A 115 9.97 15.53 27.66
CA ARG A 115 10.32 15.15 29.04
C ARG A 115 11.77 15.46 29.39
N HIS A 116 12.68 15.31 28.44
CA HIS A 116 14.11 15.53 28.65
C HIS A 116 14.59 16.91 28.17
N ASN A 117 13.68 17.75 27.65
CA ASN A 117 14.01 19.02 27.00
C ASN A 117 15.11 18.87 25.93
N ASP A 118 15.00 17.81 25.12
CA ASP A 118 15.96 17.46 24.08
C ASP A 118 15.27 17.33 22.72
N PRO A 119 15.23 18.42 21.92
CA PRO A 119 14.68 18.39 20.57
C PRO A 119 15.43 17.45 19.62
N ALA A 120 16.70 17.10 19.90
CA ALA A 120 17.46 16.20 19.04
C ALA A 120 16.89 14.77 19.06
N ALA A 121 16.15 14.40 20.11
CA ALA A 121 15.46 13.11 20.20
C ALA A 121 14.49 12.88 19.03
N LEU A 122 13.93 13.93 18.42
CA LEU A 122 13.07 13.83 17.23
C LEU A 122 13.73 13.09 16.05
N GLN A 123 15.06 13.12 15.95
CA GLN A 123 15.80 12.42 14.88
C GLN A 123 15.67 10.89 14.96
N ARG A 124 15.36 10.36 16.15
CA ARG A 124 15.13 8.92 16.33
C ARG A 124 13.93 8.42 15.53
N TYR A 125 12.96 9.28 15.24
CA TYR A 125 11.75 8.88 14.50
C TYR A 125 12.06 8.36 13.10
N GLN A 126 12.97 9.00 12.37
CA GLN A 126 13.38 8.52 11.04
C GLN A 126 14.00 7.11 11.13
N MET A 127 14.84 6.87 12.16
CA MET A 127 15.44 5.55 12.38
C MET A 127 14.40 4.48 12.68
N LEU A 128 13.37 4.79 13.47
CA LEU A 128 12.28 3.85 13.79
C LEU A 128 11.48 3.47 12.54
N ILE A 129 11.14 4.44 11.69
CA ILE A 129 10.45 4.16 10.40
C ILE A 129 11.31 3.29 9.49
N ASP A 130 12.60 3.60 9.39
CA ASP A 130 13.51 2.88 8.49
C ASP A 130 13.75 1.44 8.96
N ASP A 131 13.78 1.22 10.28
CA ASP A 131 13.87 -0.12 10.89
C ASP A 131 12.59 -0.93 10.66
N GLU A 132 11.42 -0.35 10.95
CA GLU A 132 10.13 -1.04 10.84
C GLU A 132 9.75 -1.31 9.38
N TYR A 133 9.77 -0.28 8.52
CA TYR A 133 9.20 -0.39 7.17
C TYR A 133 10.22 -0.27 6.04
N GLY A 134 11.47 0.12 6.32
CA GLY A 134 12.43 0.46 5.28
C GLY A 134 12.68 -0.69 4.31
N GLN A 135 12.80 -1.93 4.81
CA GLN A 135 12.98 -3.12 3.96
C GLN A 135 11.67 -3.53 3.28
N TYR A 136 10.56 -3.54 4.03
CA TYR A 136 9.25 -3.92 3.52
C TYR A 136 8.81 -3.02 2.37
N PHE A 137 8.89 -1.70 2.51
CA PHE A 137 8.56 -0.77 1.45
C PHE A 137 9.51 -0.85 0.25
N LYS A 138 10.80 -1.17 0.44
CA LYS A 138 11.71 -1.42 -0.69
C LYS A 138 11.25 -2.62 -1.52
N VAL A 139 10.95 -3.74 -0.87
CA VAL A 139 10.42 -4.95 -1.55
C VAL A 139 9.11 -4.64 -2.25
N ALA A 140 8.18 -3.98 -1.56
CA ALA A 140 6.87 -3.62 -2.11
C ALA A 140 6.99 -2.70 -3.34
N ARG A 141 7.87 -1.69 -3.31
CA ARG A 141 8.10 -0.80 -4.47
C ARG A 141 8.68 -1.55 -5.67
N LEU A 142 9.64 -2.44 -5.44
CA LEU A 142 10.20 -3.26 -6.52
C LEU A 142 9.13 -4.17 -7.11
N PHE A 143 8.35 -4.83 -6.26
CA PHE A 143 7.23 -5.66 -6.70
C PHE A 143 6.24 -4.86 -7.56
N ALA A 144 5.81 -3.67 -7.10
CA ALA A 144 4.92 -2.78 -7.84
C ALA A 144 5.48 -2.38 -9.23
N ARG A 145 6.81 -2.21 -9.35
CA ARG A 145 7.50 -1.98 -10.63
C ARG A 145 7.50 -3.21 -11.53
N ILE A 146 7.67 -4.40 -10.95
CA ILE A 146 7.70 -5.68 -11.67
C ILE A 146 6.31 -6.00 -12.25
N ILE A 147 5.26 -5.95 -11.42
CA ILE A 147 3.88 -6.22 -11.87
C ILE A 147 3.35 -5.13 -12.80
N GLY A 148 3.99 -3.96 -12.80
CA GLY A 148 3.76 -2.90 -13.78
C GLY A 148 4.04 -3.31 -15.23
N ARG A 149 4.82 -4.40 -15.45
CA ARG A 149 5.17 -4.90 -16.78
C ARG A 149 4.07 -5.82 -17.33
N PRO A 150 3.45 -5.49 -18.49
CA PRO A 150 2.31 -6.25 -19.02
C PRO A 150 2.58 -7.73 -19.26
N VAL A 151 3.79 -8.09 -19.70
CA VAL A 151 4.21 -9.47 -19.96
C VAL A 151 4.21 -10.28 -18.66
N ILE A 152 4.79 -9.72 -17.59
CA ILE A 152 4.86 -10.38 -16.29
C ILE A 152 3.46 -10.53 -15.70
N MET A 153 2.66 -9.46 -15.73
CA MET A 153 1.29 -9.50 -15.21
C MET A 153 0.43 -10.55 -15.92
N ARG A 154 0.56 -10.70 -17.24
CA ARG A 154 -0.18 -11.69 -18.03
C ARG A 154 0.17 -13.12 -17.65
N GLU A 155 1.45 -13.40 -17.43
CA GLU A 155 1.89 -14.75 -17.05
C GLU A 155 1.53 -15.05 -15.59
N LEU A 156 1.68 -14.08 -14.69
CA LEU A 156 1.24 -14.18 -13.29
C LEU A 156 -0.27 -14.39 -13.18
N SER A 157 -1.09 -13.70 -13.98
CA SER A 157 -2.54 -13.91 -13.96
C SER A 157 -2.94 -15.27 -14.53
N ARG A 158 -2.25 -15.76 -15.58
CA ARG A 158 -2.53 -17.06 -16.19
C ARG A 158 -2.23 -18.22 -15.24
N VAL A 159 -1.09 -18.17 -14.55
CA VAL A 159 -0.57 -19.30 -13.77
C VAL A 159 -0.82 -19.13 -12.28
N GLY A 160 -0.67 -17.92 -11.76
CA GLY A 160 -0.63 -17.66 -10.32
C GLY A 160 -2.01 -17.52 -9.69
N MET A 161 -2.95 -16.81 -10.32
CA MET A 161 -4.28 -16.54 -9.76
C MET A 161 -5.16 -17.80 -9.60
N GLN A 162 -4.80 -18.90 -10.26
CA GLN A 162 -5.52 -20.16 -10.16
C GLN A 162 -5.05 -21.03 -8.98
N SER A 163 -3.92 -20.69 -8.35
CA SER A 163 -3.37 -21.43 -7.23
C SER A 163 -3.76 -20.78 -5.90
N ARG A 164 -4.62 -21.46 -5.14
CA ARG A 164 -5.03 -21.01 -3.80
C ARG A 164 -3.83 -20.83 -2.87
N THR A 165 -2.92 -21.80 -2.85
CA THR A 165 -1.72 -21.78 -1.99
C THR A 165 -0.81 -20.59 -2.32
N LEU A 166 -0.60 -20.31 -3.61
CA LEU A 166 0.22 -19.15 -4.00
C LEU A 166 -0.47 -17.84 -3.62
N MET A 167 -1.78 -17.73 -3.84
CA MET A 167 -2.55 -16.54 -3.49
C MET A 167 -2.58 -16.30 -1.98
N GLU A 168 -2.64 -17.35 -1.16
CA GLU A 168 -2.52 -17.23 0.30
C GLU A 168 -1.17 -16.62 0.71
N TRP A 169 -0.07 -17.03 0.08
CA TRP A 169 1.26 -16.44 0.36
C TRP A 169 1.34 -15.00 -0.10
N VAL A 170 0.86 -14.70 -1.30
CA VAL A 170 0.84 -13.34 -1.85
C VAL A 170 0.02 -12.41 -0.96
N VAL A 171 -1.17 -12.82 -0.52
CA VAL A 171 -2.01 -12.01 0.37
C VAL A 171 -1.32 -11.74 1.72
N ARG A 172 -0.70 -12.75 2.34
CA ARG A 172 0.04 -12.58 3.60
C ARG A 172 1.18 -11.57 3.47
N ILE A 173 1.97 -11.69 2.40
CA ILE A 173 3.07 -10.75 2.11
C ILE A 173 2.52 -9.35 1.86
N MET A 174 1.48 -9.20 1.05
CA MET A 174 0.91 -7.90 0.69
C MET A 174 0.22 -7.20 1.87
N ALA A 175 -0.33 -7.97 2.80
CA ALA A 175 -1.01 -7.47 4.00
C ALA A 175 -0.05 -7.19 5.18
N ASN A 176 1.26 -7.33 4.99
CA ASN A 176 2.25 -7.19 6.06
C ASN A 176 2.00 -8.10 7.28
N LEU A 177 1.43 -9.30 7.07
CA LEU A 177 1.09 -10.26 8.13
C LEU A 177 2.15 -11.36 8.28
N LEU A 178 3.42 -11.05 8.02
CA LEU A 178 4.52 -12.02 8.10
C LEU A 178 4.93 -12.21 9.56
N HIS A 179 4.98 -13.47 10.01
CA HIS A 179 5.40 -13.79 11.37
C HIS A 179 6.93 -14.01 11.41
N PRO A 180 7.69 -13.27 12.23
CA PRO A 180 9.15 -13.43 12.32
C PRO A 180 9.59 -14.84 12.77
N ASP A 181 8.76 -15.48 13.60
CA ASP A 181 9.05 -16.75 14.26
C ASP A 181 8.59 -17.98 13.47
N GLU A 182 7.91 -17.78 12.33
CA GLU A 182 7.49 -18.86 11.44
C GLU A 182 8.40 -18.92 10.20
N ILE A 183 8.82 -20.12 9.81
CA ILE A 183 9.51 -20.37 8.52
C ILE A 183 8.51 -21.06 7.60
N GLY A 184 7.44 -20.35 7.27
CA GLY A 184 6.51 -20.77 6.24
C GLY A 184 7.06 -20.44 4.84
N PRO A 185 6.43 -20.97 3.78
CA PRO A 185 6.87 -20.71 2.41
C PRO A 185 6.77 -19.23 2.00
N ALA A 186 5.82 -18.47 2.57
CA ALA A 186 5.67 -17.04 2.32
C ALA A 186 6.85 -16.25 2.90
N GLU A 187 7.30 -16.61 4.10
CA GLU A 187 8.42 -16.00 4.80
C GLU A 187 9.74 -16.32 4.08
N VAL A 188 9.90 -17.53 3.55
CA VAL A 188 11.07 -17.91 2.73
C VAL A 188 11.08 -17.13 1.42
N ALA A 189 9.95 -17.04 0.72
CA ALA A 189 9.83 -16.28 -0.52
C ALA A 189 10.12 -14.79 -0.30
N TYR A 190 9.59 -14.22 0.79
CA TYR A 190 9.86 -12.84 1.18
C TYR A 190 11.34 -12.62 1.53
N LYS A 191 11.97 -13.50 2.31
CA LYS A 191 13.40 -13.44 2.62
C LYS A 191 14.28 -13.47 1.36
N ALA A 192 13.93 -14.30 0.38
CA ALA A 192 14.61 -14.32 -0.91
C ALA A 192 14.44 -12.99 -1.67
N ALA A 193 13.23 -12.42 -1.69
CA ALA A 193 12.98 -11.11 -2.29
C ALA A 193 13.79 -10.00 -1.60
N VAL A 194 13.87 -10.00 -0.26
CA VAL A 194 14.71 -9.08 0.52
C VAL A 194 16.18 -9.21 0.14
N ALA A 195 16.70 -10.43 0.01
CA ALA A 195 18.08 -10.66 -0.39
C ALA A 195 18.38 -10.07 -1.78
N ILE A 196 17.47 -10.24 -2.75
CA ILE A 196 17.60 -9.66 -4.09
C ILE A 196 17.60 -8.12 -4.04
N VAL A 197 16.68 -7.53 -3.27
CA VAL A 197 16.57 -6.07 -3.11
C VAL A 197 17.81 -5.48 -2.44
N ARG A 198 18.39 -6.16 -1.45
CA ARG A 198 19.64 -5.70 -0.81
C ARG A 198 20.82 -5.64 -1.79
N LEU A 199 20.83 -6.50 -2.82
CA LEU A 199 21.84 -6.49 -3.87
C LEU A 199 21.58 -5.43 -4.96
N THR A 200 20.42 -4.75 -4.92
CA THR A 200 20.06 -3.68 -5.86
C THR A 200 19.63 -2.40 -5.11
N PRO A 201 20.59 -1.62 -4.58
CA PRO A 201 20.31 -0.46 -3.73
C PRO A 201 19.46 0.65 -4.39
N ASN A 202 19.43 0.68 -5.72
CA ASN A 202 18.75 1.69 -6.54
C ASN A 202 17.39 1.22 -7.09
N ALA A 203 16.89 0.07 -6.65
CA ALA A 203 15.64 -0.53 -7.14
C ALA A 203 14.35 -0.01 -6.49
#